data_AF-A0A6V7KII7-F1
#
_entry.id   AF-A0A6V7KII7-F1
#
_cell.length_a   1.000
_cell.length_b   1.000
_cell.length_c   1.000
_cell.angle_alpha   90.00
_cell.angle_beta   90.00
_cell.angle_gamma   90.00
#
_symmetry.space_group_name_H-M   'P 1'
#
loop_
_entity.id
_entity.type
_entity.pdbx_description
1 polymer ?
#
loop_
_entity_poly.entity_id
_entity_poly.type
_entity_poly.pdbx_seq_one_letter_code
_entity_poly.pdbx_strand_id
1 'polypeptide(L)' 'YNPENLSTLEKYVEIQARENAYDLEANLALLKLYQLNPQRFDIHITCQILLKALTNLPHTDFVLCKCLLSEKI' A
#
# COMPACT_ATOMS: atom_id res chain seq x y z
N TYR A 1 7.57 -7.49 -12.96
CA TYR A 1 6.43 -7.16 -12.09
C TYR A 1 5.15 -7.53 -12.82
N ASN A 2 4.54 -8.67 -12.47
CA ASN A 2 3.34 -9.16 -13.14
C ASN A 2 2.09 -8.41 -12.62
N PRO A 3 1.15 -8.00 -13.49
CA PRO A 3 -0.09 -7.34 -13.07
C PRO A 3 -0.98 -8.25 -12.20
N GLU A 4 -0.80 -9.57 -12.27
CA GLU A 4 -1.50 -10.51 -11.39
C GLU A 4 -1.10 -10.35 -9.91
N ASN A 5 0.16 -10.03 -9.62
CA ASN A 5 0.60 -9.79 -8.25
C ASN A 5 -0.07 -8.56 -7.64
N LEU A 6 -0.48 -7.58 -8.46
CA LEU A 6 -1.15 -6.38 -7.98
C LEU A 6 -2.50 -6.75 -7.36
N SER A 7 -3.33 -7.51 -8.07
CA SER A 7 -4.63 -7.95 -7.54
C SER A 7 -4.50 -8.90 -6.35
N THR A 8 -3.44 -9.71 -6.28
CA THR A 8 -3.13 -10.51 -5.09
C THR A 8 -2.79 -9.62 -3.89
N LEU A 9 -1.95 -8.61 -4.09
CA LEU A 9 -1.55 -7.67 -3.04
C LEU A 9 -2.73 -6.80 -2.57
N GLU A 10 -3.59 -6.34 -3.48
CA GLU A 10 -4.81 -5.61 -3.11
C GLU A 10 -5.71 -6.44 -2.20
N LYS A 11 -5.97 -7.71 -2.57
CA LYS A 11 -6.70 -8.65 -1.70
C LYS A 11 -5.98 -8.87 -0.37
N TYR A 12 -4.66 -8.95 -0.39
CA TYR A 12 -3.87 -9.13 0.82
C TYR A 12 -4.03 -7.94 1.78
N VAL A 13 -3.97 -6.70 1.29
CA VAL A 13 -4.24 -5.49 2.08
C VAL A 13 -5.65 -5.50 2.67
N GLU A 14 -6.64 -5.96 1.91
CA GLU A 14 -8.02 -6.05 2.38
C GLU A 14 -8.16 -7.11 3.50
N ILE A 15 -7.51 -8.26 3.36
CA ILE A 15 -7.47 -9.30 4.40
C ILE A 15 -6.75 -8.77 5.65
N GLN A 16 -5.61 -8.09 5.47
CA GLN A 16 -4.88 -7.46 6.56
C GLN A 16 -5.74 -6.45 7.33
N ALA A 17 -6.57 -5.67 6.64
CA ALA A 17 -7.53 -4.76 7.27
C ALA A 17 -8.60 -5.51 8.08
N ARG A 18 -9.11 -6.63 7.57
CA ARG A 18 -10.12 -7.47 8.25
C ARG A 18 -9.55 -8.24 9.44
N GLU A 19 -8.36 -8.81 9.29
CA GLU A 19 -7.71 -9.66 10.30
C GLU A 19 -6.86 -8.89 11.30
N ASN A 20 -6.85 -7.55 11.22
CA ASN A 20 -5.98 -6.70 12.05
C ASN A 20 -4.48 -7.04 11.90
N ALA A 21 -4.09 -7.64 10.77
CA ALA A 21 -2.70 -7.91 10.44
C ALA A 21 -2.05 -6.68 9.80
N TYR A 22 -0.76 -6.47 10.07
CA TYR A 22 0.01 -5.40 9.47
C TYR A 22 1.32 -5.95 8.91
N ASP A 23 1.46 -5.80 7.59
CA ASP A 23 2.62 -6.21 6.82
C ASP A 23 3.02 -5.04 5.94
N LEU A 24 4.10 -4.39 6.33
CA LEU A 24 4.62 -3.20 5.65
C LEU A 24 5.17 -3.56 4.27
N GLU A 25 5.85 -4.70 4.14
CA GLU A 25 6.52 -5.07 2.90
C GLU A 25 5.51 -5.27 1.77
N ALA A 26 4.38 -5.91 2.06
CA ALA A 26 3.27 -6.03 1.13
C ALA A 26 2.69 -4.67 0.72
N ASN A 27 2.49 -3.77 1.68
CA ASN A 27 1.98 -2.42 1.44
C ASN A 27 2.93 -1.62 0.53
N LEU A 28 4.23 -1.63 0.82
CA LEU A 28 5.25 -0.94 0.02
C LEU A 28 5.37 -1.55 -1.37
N ALA A 29 5.30 -2.88 -1.49
CA ALA A 29 5.33 -3.57 -2.78
C ALA A 29 4.14 -3.16 -3.66
N LEU A 30 2.93 -3.04 -3.08
CA LEU A 30 1.74 -2.60 -3.79
C LEU A 30 1.86 -1.13 -4.24
N LEU A 31 2.29 -0.23 -3.35
CA LEU A 31 2.53 1.16 -3.70
C LEU A 31 3.57 1.31 -4.82
N LYS A 32 4.66 0.53 -4.77
CA LYS A 32 5.69 0.50 -5.81
C LYS A 32 5.15 -0.06 -7.13
N LEU A 33 4.26 -1.04 -7.10
CA LEU A 33 3.56 -1.54 -8.29
C LEU A 33 2.64 -0.48 -8.91
N TYR A 34 1.92 0.29 -8.10
CA TYR A 34 1.14 1.44 -8.57
C TYR A 34 2.03 2.57 -9.14
N GLN A 35 3.23 2.76 -8.61
CA GLN A 35 4.21 3.66 -9.22
C GLN A 35 4.58 3.19 -10.64
N LEU A 36 4.85 1.89 -10.82
CA LEU A 36 5.15 1.32 -12.14
C LEU A 36 3.94 1.30 -13.09
N ASN A 37 2.73 1.18 -12.55
CA ASN A 37 1.50 1.03 -13.33
C ASN A 37 0.43 2.08 -12.91
N PRO A 38 0.54 3.34 -13.36
CA PRO A 38 -0.41 4.39 -13.00
C PRO A 38 -1.87 4.07 -13.39
N GLN A 39 -2.07 3.28 -14.45
CA GLN A 39 -3.39 2.85 -14.93
C GLN A 39 -4.15 1.97 -13.92
N ARG A 40 -3.44 1.38 -12.96
CA ARG A 40 -3.99 0.49 -11.94
C ARG A 40 -4.03 1.15 -10.56
N PHE A 41 -3.67 2.43 -10.45
CA PHE A 41 -3.63 3.13 -9.17
C PHE A 41 -5.03 3.20 -8.55
N ASP A 42 -5.17 2.61 -7.35
CA ASP A 42 -6.40 2.67 -6.58
C ASP A 42 -6.20 3.52 -5.31
N ILE A 43 -6.96 4.61 -5.22
CA ILE A 43 -6.89 5.54 -4.11
C ILE A 43 -7.51 4.97 -2.83
N HIS A 44 -8.52 4.09 -2.93
CA HIS A 44 -9.16 3.49 -1.77
C HIS A 44 -8.18 2.56 -1.04
N ILE A 45 -7.48 1.69 -1.78
CA ILE A 45 -6.48 0.78 -1.22
C ILE A 45 -5.30 1.59 -0.64
N THR A 46 -4.83 2.60 -1.37
CA THR A 46 -3.76 3.49 -0.90
C THR A 46 -4.13 4.19 0.42
N CYS A 47 -5.35 4.73 0.53
CA CYS A 47 -5.84 5.32 1.77
C CYS A 47 -5.92 4.32 2.92
N GLN A 48 -6.38 3.08 2.67
CA GLN A 48 -6.39 2.03 3.70
C GLN A 48 -4.98 1.73 4.22
N ILE A 49 -4.00 1.60 3.32
CA ILE A 49 -2.59 1.40 3.69
C ILE A 49 -2.11 2.54 4.58
N LEU A 50 -2.34 3.78 4.17
CA LEU A 50 -1.93 4.97 4.92
C LEU A 50 -2.60 5.02 6.30
N LEU A 51 -3.90 4.73 6.38
CA LEU A 51 -4.63 4.66 7.64
C LEU A 51 -4.06 3.56 8.54
N LYS A 52 -3.77 2.38 8.00
CA LYS A 52 -3.15 1.29 8.76
C LYS A 52 -1.73 1.63 9.22
N ALA A 53 -0.95 2.33 8.40
CA ALA A 53 0.38 2.80 8.77
C ALA A 53 0.32 3.89 9.85
N LEU A 54 -0.71 4.75 9.83
CA LEU A 54 -0.98 5.72 10.89
C LEU A 54 -1.37 5.05 12.21
N THR A 55 -2.13 3.94 12.16
CA THR A 55 -2.56 3.23 13.37
C THR A 55 -1.48 2.29 13.93
N ASN A 56 -0.51 1.84 13.13
CA ASN A 56 0.53 0.87 13.52
C ASN A 56 1.93 1.50 13.73
N LEU A 57 2.01 2.69 14.33
CA LEU A 57 3.29 3.39 14.65
C LEU A 57 4.41 2.42 15.13
N PRO A 58 5.67 2.62 14.67
CA PRO A 58 6.38 3.90 14.69
C PRO A 58 6.23 4.78 13.44
N HIS A 59 6.43 6.09 13.61
CA HIS A 59 6.19 7.16 12.64
C HIS A 59 6.82 7.01 11.23
N THR A 60 7.74 6.06 11.03
CA THR A 60 8.53 5.91 9.79
C THR A 60 7.70 5.34 8.63
N ASP A 61 6.75 4.46 8.90
CA ASP A 61 5.97 3.76 7.86
C ASP A 61 5.10 4.70 7.04
N PHE A 62 4.46 5.66 7.72
CA PHE A 62 3.67 6.69 7.07
C PHE A 62 4.53 7.58 6.16
N VAL A 63 5.75 7.93 6.61
CA VAL A 63 6.69 8.73 5.81
C VAL A 63 7.14 7.97 4.58
N LEU A 64 7.42 6.66 4.69
CA LEU A 64 7.79 5.81 3.55
C LEU A 64 6.64 5.71 2.52
N CYS A 65 5.42 5.45 2.98
CA CYS A 65 4.25 5.41 2.10
C CYS A 65 4.03 6.76 1.42
N LYS A 66 4.16 7.86 2.16
CA LYS A 66 4.04 9.22 1.61
C LYS A 66 5.15 9.54 0.62
N CYS A 67 6.39 9.10 0.86
CA CYS A 67 7.51 9.29 -0.07
C CYS A 67 7.22 8.63 -1.42
N LEU A 68 6.77 7.36 -1.38
CA LEU A 68 6.40 6.61 -2.58
C LEU A 68 5.22 7.26 -3.35
N LEU A 69 4.28 7.87 -2.64
CA LEU A 69 3.16 8.58 -3.28
C LEU A 69 3.54 9.97 -3.81
N SER A 70 4.39 10.70 -3.07
CA SER A 70 4.78 12.08 -3.38
C SER A 70 5.71 12.19 -4.59
N GLU A 71 6.43 11.13 -4.97
CA GLU A 71 7.17 11.11 -6.24
C GLU A 71 6.28 11.26 -7.49
N LYS A 72 4.95 11.21 -7.35
CA LYS A 72 3.99 11.33 -8.46
C LYS A 72 3.02 12.51 -8.40
N ILE A 73 2.93 13.25 -7.29
CA ILE A 73 2.03 14.42 -7.16
C ILE A 73 2.78 15.69 -7.57
#